data_AF-A0A3P3ZMY0-F1
#
_entry.id   AF-A0A3P3ZMY0-F1
#
_cell.length_a   1.000
_cell.length_b   1.000
_cell.length_c   1.000
_cell.angle_alpha   90.00
_cell.angle_beta   90.00
_cell.angle_gamma   90.00
#
_symmetry.space_group_name_H-M   'P 1'
#
loop_
_entity.id
_entity.type
_entity.pdbx_description
1 polymer ?
#
loop_
_entity_poly.entity_id
_entity_poly.type
_entity_poly.pdbx_seq_one_letter_code
_entity_poly.pdbx_strand_id
1 'polypeptide(L)' 'MGLRTGTLDDPSMFKPMLDIYTSSAAHWDFMNPDLPKFPKAFQAPQ' A
#
# COMPACT_ATOMS: atom_id res chain seq x y z
N MET A 1 10.94 -2.60 18.21
CA MET A 1 10.58 -1.64 17.16
C MET A 1 9.07 -1.49 17.18
N GLY A 2 8.54 -0.30 17.47
CA GLY A 2 7.10 -0.06 17.56
C GLY A 2 6.73 1.17 16.75
N LEU A 3 5.58 1.12 16.07
CA LEU A 3 5.03 2.26 15.36
C LEU A 3 4.38 3.18 16.40
N ARG A 4 4.78 4.45 16.44
CA ARG A 4 4.12 5.46 17.28
C ARG A 4 2.84 5.89 16.57
N THR A 5 1.69 5.75 17.23
CA THR A 5 0.38 6.05 16.63
C THR A 5 0.25 7.52 16.19
N GLY A 6 0.83 8.46 16.93
CA GLY A 6 0.77 9.90 16.60
C GLY A 6 1.68 10.34 15.44
N THR A 7 2.54 9.47 14.89
CA THR A 7 3.30 9.80 13.66
C THR A 7 2.56 9.40 12.38
N LEU A 8 1.36 8.82 12.49
CA LEU A 8 0.58 8.37 11.33
C LEU A 8 -0.41 9.44 10.84
N ASP A 9 -0.67 10.47 11.64
CA ASP A 9 -1.64 11.52 11.32
C ASP A 9 -1.11 12.56 10.33
N ASP A 10 0.21 12.63 10.13
CA ASP A 10 0.81 13.49 9.11
C ASP A 10 1.09 12.68 7.83
N PRO A 11 0.27 12.83 6.77
CA PRO A 11 0.47 12.12 5.51
C PRO A 11 1.72 12.59 4.75
N SER A 12 2.36 13.69 5.16
CA SER A 12 3.65 14.11 4.59
C SER A 12 4.81 13.24 5.09
N MET A 13 4.67 12.64 6.27
CA MET A 13 5.72 11.82 6.88
C MET A 13 5.86 10.44 6.22
N PHE A 14 4.78 9.92 5.64
CA PHE A 14 4.81 8.62 4.94
C PHE A 14 3.92 8.61 3.71
N LYS A 15 4.51 8.31 2.56
CA LYS A 15 3.80 8.19 1.29
C LYS A 15 3.72 6.72 0.86
N PRO A 16 2.58 6.25 0.33
CA PRO A 16 2.48 4.94 -0.28
C PRO A 16 3.51 4.78 -1.41
N MET A 17 4.16 3.61 -1.46
CA MET A 17 5.17 3.31 -2.47
C MET A 17 4.75 2.21 -3.45
N LEU A 18 3.68 1.47 -3.14
CA LEU A 18 3.15 0.38 -3.96
C LEU A 18 1.74 0.02 -3.49
N ASP A 19 0.98 -0.62 -4.38
CA ASP A 19 -0.30 -1.25 -4.07
C ASP A 19 -0.21 -2.76 -4.21
N ILE A 20 -0.62 -3.51 -3.18
CA ILE A 20 -0.67 -4.98 -3.19
C ILE A 20 -2.09 -5.49 -3.06
N TYR A 21 -2.33 -6.70 -3.54
CA TYR A 21 -3.65 -7.34 -3.60
C TYR A 21 -4.67 -6.58 -4.47
N THR A 22 -4.20 -5.90 -5.53
CA THR A 22 -5.05 -5.05 -6.37
C THR A 22 -6.17 -5.81 -7.09
N SER A 23 -6.07 -7.14 -7.24
CA SER A 23 -7.17 -7.94 -7.81
C SER A 23 -8.40 -8.04 -6.90
N SER A 24 -8.21 -7.79 -5.60
CA SER A 24 -9.28 -7.85 -4.59
C SER A 24 -9.77 -6.44 -4.20
N ALA A 25 -9.25 -5.39 -4.86
CA ALA A 25 -9.67 -4.03 -4.59
C ALA A 25 -11.14 -3.85 -4.96
N ALA A 26 -11.85 -3.04 -4.16
CA ALA A 26 -13.21 -2.69 -4.48
C ALA A 26 -13.26 -1.80 -5.73
N HIS A 27 -14.35 -1.85 -6.50
CA HIS A 27 -14.48 -1.08 -7.75
C HIS A 27 -14.39 0.45 -7.55
N TRP A 28 -14.52 0.93 -6.31
CA TRP A 28 -14.50 2.34 -5.94
C TRP A 28 -13.13 2.81 -5.43
N ASP A 29 -12.16 1.90 -5.30
CA ASP A 29 -10.83 2.21 -4.79
C ASP A 29 -10.02 3.01 -5.83
N PHE A 30 -9.74 4.28 -5.52
CA PHE A 30 -8.98 5.16 -6.40
C PHE A 30 -7.49 5.07 -6.06
N MET A 31 -6.81 4.12 -6.71
CA MET A 31 -5.38 3.92 -6.51
C MET A 31 -4.55 4.89 -7.38
N ASN A 32 -3.42 5.37 -6.86
CA ASN A 32 -2.50 6.22 -7.62
C ASN A 32 -1.93 5.44 -8.84
N PRO A 33 -2.14 5.88 -10.10
CA PRO A 33 -1.69 5.15 -11.29
C PRO A 33 -0.17 5.08 -11.43
N ASP A 34 0.57 5.97 -10.77
CA ASP A 34 2.04 6.03 -10.87
C ASP A 34 2.74 5.03 -9.93
N LEU A 35 2.00 4.36 -9.04
CA LEU A 35 2.55 3.37 -8.13
C LEU A 35 2.57 1.96 -8.75
N PRO A 36 3.61 1.16 -8.49
CA PRO A 36 3.62 -0.26 -8.86
C PRO A 36 2.43 -1.01 -8.27
N LYS A 37 1.82 -1.88 -9.09
CA LYS A 37 0.62 -2.66 -8.74
C LYS A 37 0.93 -4.14 -8.70
N PHE A 38 0.58 -4.79 -7.58
CA PHE A 38 0.75 -6.22 -7.40
C PHE A 38 -0.63 -6.86 -7.13
N PRO A 39 -1.20 -7.63 -8.08
CA PRO A 39 -2.50 -8.26 -7.90
C PRO A 39 -2.57 -9.22 -6.70
N LYS A 40 -1.45 -9.81 -6.28
CA LYS A 40 -1.33 -10.68 -5.11
C LYS A 40 -0.07 -10.29 -4.34
N ALA A 41 0.04 -10.65 -3.05
CA ALA A 41 1.29 -10.45 -2.32
C ALA A 41 2.47 -11.16 -2.99
N PHE A 42 3.65 -10.62 -2.72
CA PHE A 42 4.92 -11.23 -3.09
C PHE A 42 4.97 -12.66 -2.54
N GLN A 43 5.05 -13.63 -3.45
CA GLN A 43 5.36 -15.01 -3.10
C GLN A 43 6.87 -15.11 -2.95
N ALA A 44 7.35 -15.55 -1.78
CA ALA A 44 8.76 -15.91 -1.64
C ALA A 44 9.06 -17.09 -2.59
N PRO A 45 10.23 -17.11 -3.26
CA PRO A 45 10.69 -18.32 -3.93
C PRO A 45 10.75 -19.45 -2.90
N GLN A 46 10.22 -20.63 -3.25
CA GLN A 46 10.30 -21.85 -2.45
C GLN A 46 11.75 -22.33 -2.30
#